data_AF-A0A9P8FT30-F1
#
_entry.id   AF-A0A9P8FT30-F1
#
_cell.length_a   1.000
_cell.length_b   1.000
_cell.length_c   1.000
_cell.angle_alpha   90.00
_cell.angle_beta   90.00
_cell.angle_gamma   90.00
#
_symmetry.space_group_name_H-M   'P 1'
#
loop_
_entity.id
_entity.type
_entity.pdbx_description
1 polymer ?
#
loop_
_entity_poly.entity_id
_entity_poly.type
_entity_poly.pdbx_seq_one_letter_code
_entity_poly.pdbx_strand_id
1 'polypeptide(L)'
;MPDPSVPQTYEIRPDPQALTGNKEDPSQNSSTGVDYEPHPEKSIKLEPEREKIVKSICALYSGGASEELMQVYSDKAVYDDPWSYCDTRYKIAGQWYGIPKVMAKSQTLKTEVVDSQPDRIIFKLQQEYTPRLVHFSKPVNSLVTLTLDDQNKVKYHKDMWNEKDYSHEGLGKIMKTLNGDHLTKITQPPETL
;
A
#
# COMPACT_ATOMS: atom_id res chain seq x y z
N MET A 1 -19.15 -2.55 15.00
CA MET A 1 -17.97 -2.16 14.19
C MET A 1 -17.84 -0.64 14.30
N PRO A 2 -16.62 -0.08 14.36
CA PRO A 2 -16.45 1.37 14.29
C PRO A 2 -16.98 1.88 12.96
N ASP A 3 -17.59 3.06 12.96
CA ASP A 3 -18.04 3.72 11.74
C ASP A 3 -16.82 4.14 10.90
N PRO A 4 -16.66 3.66 9.65
CA PRO A 4 -15.54 4.04 8.80
C PRO A 4 -15.53 5.53 8.41
N SER A 5 -16.63 6.25 8.64
CA SER A 5 -16.70 7.70 8.44
C SER A 5 -16.13 8.51 9.62
N VAL A 6 -15.88 7.87 10.77
CA VAL A 6 -15.27 8.51 11.95
C VAL A 6 -13.76 8.29 11.91
N PRO A 7 -12.95 9.36 11.72
CA PRO A 7 -11.50 9.25 11.73
C PRO A 7 -11.03 8.61 13.02
N GLN A 8 -10.32 7.49 12.90
CA GLN A 8 -9.78 6.81 14.06
C GLN A 8 -8.59 7.62 14.59
N THR A 9 -8.34 7.61 15.90
CA THR A 9 -7.24 8.40 16.51
C THR A 9 -5.85 8.00 16.02
N TYR A 10 -5.74 6.86 15.36
CA TYR A 10 -4.51 6.34 14.75
C TYR A 10 -4.43 6.59 13.24
N GLU A 11 -5.45 7.17 12.62
CA GLU A 11 -5.45 7.49 11.19
C GLU A 11 -4.74 8.82 10.98
N ILE A 12 -3.49 8.78 10.52
CA ILE A 12 -2.76 9.97 10.12
C ILE A 12 -3.15 10.33 8.69
N ARG A 13 -3.75 11.51 8.52
CA ARG A 13 -4.10 12.11 7.23
C ARG A 13 -3.20 13.31 6.95
N PRO A 14 -1.96 13.09 6.48
CA PRO A 14 -1.10 14.19 6.09
C PRO A 14 -1.69 14.89 4.87
N ASP A 15 -1.39 16.18 4.66
CA ASP A 15 -1.73 16.87 3.42
C ASP A 15 -0.84 16.36 2.28
N PRO A 16 -1.36 15.55 1.34
CA PRO A 16 -0.54 14.94 0.31
C PRO A 16 0.01 15.98 -0.69
N GLN A 17 -0.73 17.08 -0.93
CA GLN A 17 -0.29 18.15 -1.83
C GLN A 17 0.89 18.91 -1.22
N ALA A 18 0.83 19.20 0.08
CA ALA A 18 1.92 19.86 0.77
C ALA A 18 3.19 18.99 0.84
N LEU A 19 3.02 17.67 0.98
CA LEU A 19 4.13 16.72 1.06
C LEU A 19 4.80 16.45 -0.28
N THR A 20 4.01 16.27 -1.35
CA THR A 20 4.56 15.75 -2.62
C THR A 20 4.38 16.68 -3.81
N GLY A 21 3.53 17.69 -3.73
CA GLY A 21 3.16 18.52 -4.88
C GLY A 21 4.38 19.06 -5.65
N ASN A 22 4.43 18.78 -6.95
CA ASN A 22 5.51 19.23 -7.80
C ASN A 22 5.26 20.69 -8.23
N LYS A 23 6.03 21.61 -7.64
CA LYS A 23 5.94 23.06 -7.96
C LYS A 23 6.67 23.42 -9.25
N GLU A 24 7.65 22.63 -9.66
CA GLU A 24 8.48 22.88 -10.83
C GLU A 24 7.81 22.39 -12.12
N ASP A 25 7.15 21.23 -12.05
CA ASP A 25 6.31 20.67 -13.11
C ASP A 25 4.94 20.22 -12.57
N PRO A 26 3.97 21.14 -12.45
CA PRO A 26 2.63 20.80 -11.98
C PRO A 26 1.86 19.82 -12.88
N SER A 27 2.32 19.54 -14.10
CA SER A 27 1.65 18.57 -14.99
C SER A 27 1.80 17.12 -14.51
N GLN A 28 2.85 16.84 -13.72
CA GLN A 28 3.05 15.55 -13.07
C GLN A 28 2.07 15.31 -11.91
N ASN A 29 1.43 16.37 -11.41
CA ASN A 29 0.43 16.23 -10.37
C ASN A 29 -0.83 15.55 -10.92
N SER A 30 -1.51 14.79 -10.07
CA SER A 30 -2.88 14.33 -10.28
C SER A 30 -3.87 15.52 -10.28
N SER A 31 -5.13 15.25 -10.61
CA SER A 31 -6.25 16.21 -10.46
C SER A 31 -6.36 16.78 -9.04
N THR A 32 -5.93 16.02 -8.04
CA THR A 32 -5.89 16.42 -6.64
C THR A 32 -4.62 17.17 -6.25
N GLY A 33 -3.73 17.52 -7.20
CA GLY A 33 -2.51 18.30 -6.94
C GLY A 33 -1.34 17.52 -6.34
N VAL A 34 -1.46 16.19 -6.25
CA VAL A 34 -0.45 15.29 -5.67
C VAL A 34 0.45 14.73 -6.77
N ASP A 35 1.77 14.82 -6.61
CA ASP A 35 2.73 14.07 -7.43
C ASP A 35 2.95 12.68 -6.81
N TYR A 36 2.71 11.65 -7.61
CA TYR A 36 2.82 10.25 -7.21
C TYR A 36 4.07 9.57 -7.75
N GLU A 37 4.81 10.17 -8.70
CA GLU A 37 6.00 9.53 -9.28
C GLU A 37 7.13 9.48 -8.22
N PRO A 38 7.69 8.30 -7.91
CA PRO A 38 8.81 8.21 -6.99
C PRO A 38 10.13 8.62 -7.66
N HIS A 39 10.91 9.41 -6.92
CA HIS A 39 12.27 9.84 -7.22
C HIS A 39 13.24 9.26 -6.19
N PRO A 40 13.79 8.04 -6.38
CA PRO A 40 14.65 7.38 -5.39
C PRO A 40 15.86 8.22 -4.94
N GLU A 41 16.37 9.08 -5.81
CA GLU A 41 17.46 10.01 -5.54
C GLU A 41 17.12 11.09 -4.50
N LYS A 42 15.82 11.39 -4.31
CA LYS A 42 15.31 12.36 -3.34
C LYS A 42 14.86 11.70 -2.03
N SER A 43 14.89 10.38 -1.95
CA SER A 43 14.38 9.63 -0.80
C SER A 43 15.12 9.97 0.50
N ILE A 44 14.36 10.20 1.57
CA ILE A 44 14.90 10.26 2.93
C ILE A 44 15.57 8.92 3.26
N LYS A 45 16.77 8.97 3.85
CA LYS A 45 17.47 7.78 4.37
C LYS A 45 16.83 7.34 5.67
N LEU A 46 16.47 6.06 5.75
CA LEU A 46 15.87 5.46 6.94
C LEU A 46 16.92 4.77 7.80
N GLU A 47 16.70 4.79 9.11
CA GLU A 47 17.39 3.90 10.03
C GLU A 47 17.08 2.43 9.73
N PRO A 48 17.98 1.47 10.04
CA PRO A 48 17.85 0.08 9.61
C PRO A 48 16.52 -0.59 9.97
N GLU A 49 15.96 -0.30 11.15
CA GLU A 49 14.68 -0.86 11.59
C GLU A 49 13.51 -0.38 10.72
N ARG A 50 13.51 0.89 10.34
CA ARG A 50 12.46 1.50 9.52
C ARG A 50 12.61 1.13 8.05
N GLU A 51 13.86 1.00 7.59
CA GLU A 51 14.15 0.44 6.27
C GLU A 51 13.61 -0.99 6.14
N LYS A 52 13.73 -1.80 7.21
CA LYS A 52 13.15 -3.15 7.25
C LYS A 52 11.63 -3.12 7.09
N ILE A 53 10.93 -2.17 7.72
CA ILE A 53 9.47 -2.00 7.56
C ILE A 53 9.12 -1.75 6.09
N VAL A 54 9.75 -0.77 5.44
CA VAL A 54 9.48 -0.44 4.03
C VAL A 54 9.81 -1.62 3.11
N LYS A 55 10.93 -2.31 3.33
CA LYS A 55 11.29 -3.53 2.58
C LYS A 55 10.28 -4.65 2.75
N SER A 56 9.79 -4.89 3.97
CA SER A 56 8.75 -5.88 4.23
C SER A 56 7.46 -5.54 3.51
N ILE A 57 7.03 -4.27 3.51
CA ILE A 57 5.86 -3.82 2.77
C ILE A 57 6.05 -4.01 1.26
N CYS A 58 7.19 -3.63 0.67
CA CYS A 58 7.46 -3.84 -0.76
C CYS A 58 7.48 -5.34 -1.14
N ALA A 59 8.01 -6.20 -0.27
CA ALA A 59 7.98 -7.65 -0.46
C ALA A 59 6.55 -8.19 -0.47
N LEU A 60 5.68 -7.68 0.42
CA LEU A 60 4.25 -8.02 0.44
C LEU A 60 3.53 -7.58 -0.85
N TYR A 61 3.73 -6.34 -1.30
CA TYR A 61 3.22 -5.85 -2.59
C TYR A 61 3.68 -6.71 -3.77
N SER A 62 4.91 -7.22 -3.70
CA SER A 62 5.49 -8.09 -4.73
C SER A 62 5.06 -9.57 -4.62
N GLY A 63 4.06 -9.87 -3.77
CA GLY A 63 3.49 -11.20 -3.62
C GLY A 63 4.32 -12.17 -2.77
N GLY A 64 5.28 -11.66 -1.99
CA GLY A 64 6.17 -12.45 -1.13
C GLY A 64 5.59 -12.80 0.24
N ALA A 65 4.27 -12.76 0.42
CA ALA A 65 3.64 -12.91 1.73
C ALA A 65 4.06 -14.17 2.49
N SER A 66 4.42 -13.98 3.76
CA SER A 66 4.82 -15.03 4.71
C SER A 66 4.43 -14.62 6.13
N GLU A 67 4.38 -15.58 7.07
CA GLU A 67 4.07 -15.26 8.47
C GLU A 67 5.07 -14.27 9.06
N GLU A 68 6.36 -14.40 8.72
CA GLU A 68 7.41 -13.50 9.15
C GLU A 68 7.18 -12.07 8.63
N LEU A 69 6.87 -11.90 7.35
CA LEU A 69 6.63 -10.57 6.78
C LEU A 69 5.36 -9.94 7.35
N MET A 70 4.34 -10.75 7.68
CA MET A 70 3.11 -10.26 8.30
C MET A 70 3.35 -9.70 9.72
N GLN A 71 4.44 -10.07 10.40
CA GLN A 71 4.80 -9.49 11.71
C GLN A 71 5.15 -8.00 11.65
N VAL A 72 5.31 -7.42 10.44
CA VAL A 72 5.40 -5.96 10.26
C VAL A 72 4.13 -5.25 10.71
N TYR A 73 2.98 -5.93 10.71
CA TYR A 73 1.70 -5.40 11.18
C TYR A 73 1.44 -5.76 12.64
N SER A 74 0.83 -4.82 13.36
CA SER A 74 0.19 -5.09 14.64
C SER A 74 -1.04 -5.99 14.46
N ASP A 75 -1.45 -6.73 15.49
CA ASP A 75 -2.55 -7.70 15.39
C ASP A 75 -3.88 -7.05 14.95
N LYS A 76 -4.12 -5.81 15.42
CA LYS A 76 -5.30 -5.00 15.11
C LYS A 76 -5.03 -3.94 14.04
N ALA A 77 -4.02 -4.17 13.20
CA ALA A 77 -3.71 -3.25 12.12
C ALA A 77 -4.89 -3.09 11.17
N VAL A 78 -5.06 -1.87 10.68
CA VAL A 78 -6.00 -1.54 9.62
C VAL A 78 -5.24 -1.31 8.32
N TYR A 79 -5.76 -1.84 7.22
CA TYR A 79 -5.35 -1.53 5.86
C TYR A 79 -6.53 -0.91 5.13
N ASP A 80 -6.27 0.20 4.45
CA ASP A 80 -7.27 1.01 3.77
C ASP A 80 -6.70 1.49 2.44
N ASP A 81 -7.31 1.02 1.35
CA ASP A 81 -7.07 1.49 0.00
C ASP A 81 -8.42 1.82 -0.67
N PRO A 82 -8.45 2.34 -1.91
CA PRO A 82 -9.71 2.69 -2.57
C PRO A 82 -10.73 1.53 -2.77
N TRP A 83 -10.30 0.27 -2.60
CA TRP A 83 -11.09 -0.94 -2.88
C TRP A 83 -11.32 -1.82 -1.65
N SER A 84 -10.45 -1.72 -0.65
CA SER A 84 -10.35 -2.68 0.44
C SER A 84 -10.18 -1.98 1.77
N TYR A 85 -10.95 -2.43 2.76
CA TYR A 85 -10.81 -2.05 4.15
C TYR A 85 -10.69 -3.34 4.98
N CYS A 86 -9.51 -3.56 5.55
CA CYS A 86 -9.23 -4.70 6.42
C CYS A 86 -8.90 -4.17 7.82
N ASP A 87 -9.54 -4.69 8.86
CA ASP A 87 -9.44 -4.18 10.24
C ASP A 87 -8.68 -5.11 11.20
N THR A 88 -7.96 -6.10 10.66
CA THR A 88 -7.10 -7.02 11.42
C THR A 88 -5.93 -7.50 10.55
N ARG A 89 -4.80 -7.88 11.17
CA ARG A 89 -3.67 -8.49 10.46
C ARG A 89 -4.08 -9.71 9.65
N TYR A 90 -4.97 -10.54 10.17
CA TYR A 90 -5.49 -11.72 9.46
C TYR A 90 -6.20 -11.35 8.15
N LYS A 91 -7.09 -10.34 8.17
CA LYS A 91 -7.75 -9.87 6.94
C LYS A 91 -6.76 -9.25 5.96
N ILE A 92 -5.78 -8.50 6.47
CA ILE A 92 -4.69 -7.92 5.67
C ILE A 92 -3.87 -9.04 5.00
N ALA A 93 -3.54 -10.11 5.72
CA ALA A 93 -2.85 -11.27 5.16
C ALA A 93 -3.64 -11.86 3.97
N GLY A 94 -4.96 -11.92 4.08
CA GLY A 94 -5.84 -12.35 2.99
C GLY A 94 -5.61 -11.61 1.68
N GLN A 95 -5.27 -10.31 1.73
CA GLN A 95 -4.92 -9.50 0.54
C GLN A 95 -3.55 -9.90 -0.01
N TRP A 96 -2.51 -9.90 0.83
CA TRP A 96 -1.13 -10.14 0.40
C TRP A 96 -0.92 -11.57 -0.13
N TYR A 97 -1.52 -12.58 0.52
CA TYR A 97 -1.50 -13.97 0.04
C TYR A 97 -2.36 -14.16 -1.22
N GLY A 98 -3.24 -13.22 -1.54
CA GLY A 98 -4.04 -13.22 -2.76
C GLY A 98 -3.27 -12.80 -4.02
N ILE A 99 -2.32 -11.87 -3.89
CA ILE A 99 -1.53 -11.34 -5.00
C ILE A 99 -0.95 -12.46 -5.90
N PRO A 100 -0.19 -13.44 -5.40
CA PRO A 100 0.40 -14.47 -6.27
C PRO A 100 -0.64 -15.40 -6.93
N LYS A 101 -1.88 -15.47 -6.41
CA LYS A 101 -2.96 -16.26 -7.01
C LYS A 101 -3.55 -15.59 -8.26
N VAL A 102 -3.52 -14.25 -8.32
CA VAL A 102 -4.17 -13.48 -9.40
C VAL A 102 -3.19 -12.76 -10.31
N MET A 103 -2.00 -12.45 -9.82
CA MET A 103 -0.91 -11.85 -10.59
C MET A 103 0.08 -12.93 -11.03
N ALA A 104 0.46 -12.92 -12.31
CA ALA A 104 1.59 -13.69 -12.82
C ALA A 104 2.90 -13.11 -12.30
N LYS A 105 2.95 -11.78 -12.18
CA LYS A 105 4.07 -11.03 -11.60
C LYS A 105 3.53 -9.78 -10.90
N SER A 106 4.10 -9.47 -9.74
CA SER A 106 3.94 -8.20 -9.06
C SER A 106 5.32 -7.78 -8.59
N GLN A 107 5.75 -6.56 -8.90
CA GLN A 107 7.08 -6.09 -8.50
C GLN A 107 7.10 -4.60 -8.18
N THR A 108 7.77 -4.25 -7.09
CA THR A 108 8.08 -2.86 -6.77
C THR A 108 9.18 -2.36 -7.69
N LEU A 109 8.92 -1.29 -8.42
CA LEU A 109 9.88 -0.67 -9.35
C LEU A 109 10.68 0.44 -8.68
N LYS A 110 10.01 1.32 -7.95
CA LYS A 110 10.64 2.47 -7.27
C LYS A 110 9.94 2.78 -5.96
N THR A 111 10.71 3.35 -5.04
CA THR A 111 10.20 3.96 -3.81
C THR A 111 10.90 5.29 -3.57
N GLU A 112 10.19 6.22 -2.93
CA GLU A 112 10.74 7.49 -2.44
C GLU A 112 10.12 7.77 -1.08
N VAL A 113 10.92 7.72 -0.01
CA VAL A 113 10.46 8.11 1.33
C VAL A 113 10.40 9.63 1.41
N VAL A 114 9.20 10.17 1.65
CA VAL A 114 8.93 11.62 1.69
C VAL A 114 8.72 12.15 3.11
N ASP A 115 8.37 11.29 4.07
CA ASP A 115 8.35 11.64 5.50
C ASP A 115 8.67 10.43 6.37
N SER A 116 9.34 10.66 7.51
CA SER A 116 9.69 9.64 8.48
C SER A 116 9.78 10.26 9.87
N GLN A 117 8.73 10.07 10.67
CA GLN A 117 8.63 10.51 12.07
C GLN A 117 8.45 9.30 13.00
N PRO A 118 8.66 9.41 14.32
CA PRO A 118 8.54 8.28 15.23
C PRO A 118 7.26 7.45 15.05
N ASP A 119 6.13 8.11 14.78
CA ASP A 119 4.81 7.50 14.64
C ASP A 119 4.40 7.16 13.20
N ARG A 120 5.21 7.51 12.16
CA ARG A 120 4.82 7.28 10.76
C ARG A 120 5.95 7.22 9.75
N ILE A 121 5.73 6.48 8.67
CA ILE A 121 6.53 6.51 7.44
C ILE A 121 5.59 6.83 6.28
N ILE A 122 5.96 7.78 5.43
CA ILE A 122 5.22 8.11 4.21
C ILE A 122 6.17 7.97 3.03
N PHE A 123 5.76 7.21 2.01
CA PHE A 123 6.58 7.01 0.83
C PHE A 123 5.72 6.89 -0.43
N LYS A 124 6.26 7.37 -1.55
CA LYS A 124 5.71 7.08 -2.87
C LYS A 124 6.14 5.68 -3.28
N LEU A 125 5.24 4.93 -3.90
CA LEU A 125 5.46 3.58 -4.38
C LEU A 125 5.08 3.51 -5.86
N GLN A 126 5.97 2.95 -6.69
CA GLN A 126 5.63 2.54 -8.05
C GLN A 126 5.64 1.01 -8.11
N GLN A 127 4.45 0.42 -8.30
CA GLN A 127 4.24 -1.01 -8.32
C GLN A 127 3.77 -1.46 -9.71
N GLU A 128 4.44 -2.45 -10.29
CA GLU A 128 3.99 -3.06 -11.54
C GLU A 128 3.20 -4.34 -11.29
N TYR A 129 2.02 -4.43 -11.89
CA TYR A 129 1.17 -5.62 -11.84
C TYR A 129 1.02 -6.25 -13.22
N THR A 130 1.20 -7.56 -13.30
CA THR A 130 0.93 -8.39 -14.47
C THR A 130 -0.13 -9.44 -14.11
N PRO A 131 -1.42 -9.23 -14.40
CA PRO A 131 -2.46 -10.20 -14.09
C PRO A 131 -2.28 -11.51 -14.88
N ARG A 132 -2.60 -12.67 -14.29
CA ARG A 132 -2.38 -13.98 -14.95
C ARG A 132 -3.16 -14.17 -16.25
N LEU A 133 -4.30 -13.50 -16.39
CA LEU A 133 -5.23 -13.67 -17.50
C LEU A 133 -4.96 -12.74 -18.68
N VAL A 134 -4.03 -11.79 -18.55
CA VAL A 134 -3.73 -10.79 -19.60
C VAL A 134 -2.22 -10.70 -19.84
N HIS A 135 -1.83 -10.33 -21.06
CA HIS A 135 -0.41 -10.27 -21.45
C HIS A 135 0.21 -8.88 -21.32
N PHE A 136 -0.40 -7.96 -20.57
CA PHE A 136 0.14 -6.62 -20.35
C PHE A 136 0.44 -6.37 -18.87
N SER A 137 1.49 -5.61 -18.61
CA SER A 137 1.84 -5.06 -17.31
C SER A 137 1.47 -3.59 -17.27
N LYS A 138 1.09 -3.09 -16.08
CA LYS A 138 0.89 -1.65 -15.86
C LYS A 138 1.57 -1.23 -14.55
N PRO A 139 2.43 -0.20 -14.56
CA PRO A 139 2.86 0.44 -13.34
C PRO A 139 1.72 1.28 -12.75
N VAL A 140 1.63 1.30 -11.43
CA VAL A 140 0.70 2.11 -10.65
C VAL A 140 1.53 2.87 -9.64
N ASN A 141 1.34 4.19 -9.59
CA ASN A 141 1.94 5.02 -8.57
C ASN A 141 0.96 5.25 -7.42
N SER A 142 1.44 5.20 -6.19
CA SER A 142 0.65 5.48 -5.00
C SER A 142 1.45 6.21 -3.93
N LEU A 143 0.72 6.88 -3.02
CA LEU A 143 1.27 7.45 -1.81
C LEU A 143 0.86 6.57 -0.62
N VAL A 144 1.84 5.91 -0.03
CA VAL A 144 1.64 5.00 1.10
C VAL A 144 1.93 5.72 2.41
N THR A 145 0.98 5.68 3.34
CA THR A 145 1.15 6.17 4.71
C THR A 145 1.06 4.99 5.68
N LEU A 146 2.16 4.73 6.38
CA LEU A 146 2.23 3.74 7.46
C LEU A 146 2.25 4.49 8.79
N THR A 147 1.21 4.30 9.61
CA THR A 147 1.23 4.73 11.01
C THR A 147 1.73 3.58 11.86
N LEU A 148 2.65 3.88 12.78
CA LEU A 148 3.33 2.91 13.63
C LEU A 148 2.77 2.94 15.06
N ASP A 149 2.82 1.80 15.74
CA ASP A 149 2.64 1.69 17.18
C ASP A 149 3.97 1.88 17.94
N ASP A 150 3.90 1.75 19.26
CA ASP A 150 5.05 1.88 20.17
C ASP A 150 6.10 0.75 20.00
N GLN A 151 5.75 -0.32 19.29
CA GLN A 151 6.62 -1.44 18.96
C GLN A 151 7.19 -1.36 17.54
N ASN A 152 7.05 -0.21 16.87
CA ASN A 152 7.43 -0.01 15.46
C ASN A 152 6.70 -0.96 14.48
N LYS A 153 5.51 -1.46 14.84
CA LYS A 153 4.65 -2.21 13.92
C LYS A 153 3.63 -1.30 13.26
N VAL A 154 3.24 -1.63 12.04
CA VAL A 154 2.20 -0.90 11.32
C VAL A 154 0.85 -1.15 11.97
N LYS A 155 0.22 -0.09 12.50
CA LYS A 155 -1.15 -0.11 13.02
C LYS A 155 -2.18 0.43 12.04
N TYR A 156 -1.75 1.25 11.09
CA TYR A 156 -2.60 1.77 10.02
C TYR A 156 -1.79 1.88 8.73
N HIS A 157 -2.29 1.31 7.64
CA HIS A 157 -1.68 1.37 6.32
C HIS A 157 -2.71 1.97 5.37
N LYS A 158 -2.48 3.21 4.95
CA LYS A 158 -3.24 3.86 3.89
C LYS A 158 -2.48 3.77 2.58
N ASP A 159 -3.10 3.26 1.54
CA ASP A 159 -2.54 3.25 0.18
C ASP A 159 -3.40 4.14 -0.72
N MET A 160 -2.88 5.32 -1.07
CA MET A 160 -3.59 6.28 -1.91
C MET A 160 -3.12 6.17 -3.35
N TRP A 161 -3.91 5.52 -4.19
CA TRP A 161 -3.59 5.31 -5.60
C TRP A 161 -3.77 6.60 -6.40
N ASN A 162 -2.91 6.83 -7.37
CA ASN A 162 -3.12 7.86 -8.38
C ASN A 162 -4.35 7.51 -9.22
N GLU A 163 -5.39 8.36 -9.17
CA GLU A 163 -6.66 8.14 -9.89
C GLU A 163 -6.45 7.88 -11.39
N LYS A 164 -5.46 8.56 -12.00
CA LYS A 164 -5.10 8.42 -13.41
C LYS A 164 -4.67 6.99 -13.77
N ASP A 165 -4.01 6.29 -12.85
CA ASP A 165 -3.43 4.96 -13.09
C ASP A 165 -4.47 3.83 -12.97
N TYR A 166 -5.64 4.14 -12.39
CA TYR A 166 -6.76 3.21 -12.24
C TYR A 166 -7.97 3.54 -13.12
N SER A 167 -8.19 4.83 -13.45
CA SER A 167 -9.28 5.24 -14.34
C SER A 167 -8.90 5.02 -15.81
N HIS A 168 -9.21 3.83 -16.32
CA HIS A 168 -9.67 3.48 -17.68
C HIS A 168 -9.30 2.02 -18.02
N GLU A 169 -10.32 1.28 -18.45
CA GLU A 169 -10.37 -0.09 -19.02
C GLU A 169 -9.20 -1.05 -18.70
N GLY A 170 -9.46 -2.01 -17.80
CA GLY A 170 -8.61 -3.20 -17.61
C GLY A 170 -8.44 -3.58 -16.15
N LEU A 171 -7.51 -2.91 -15.45
CA LEU A 171 -7.14 -3.24 -14.06
C LEU A 171 -8.29 -3.12 -13.09
N GLY A 172 -9.14 -2.10 -13.26
CA GLY A 172 -10.22 -1.88 -12.31
C GLY A 172 -11.30 -2.95 -12.26
N LYS A 173 -11.57 -3.63 -13.38
CA LYS A 173 -12.47 -4.79 -13.40
C LYS A 173 -11.84 -6.00 -12.69
N ILE A 174 -10.53 -6.20 -12.84
CA ILE A 174 -9.79 -7.32 -12.22
C ILE A 174 -9.65 -7.08 -10.71
N MET A 175 -9.30 -5.86 -10.30
CA MET A 175 -9.23 -5.47 -8.87
C MET A 175 -10.62 -5.52 -8.21
N LYS A 176 -11.71 -5.19 -8.91
CA LYS A 176 -13.09 -5.39 -8.40
C LYS A 176 -13.44 -6.85 -8.14
N THR A 177 -12.84 -7.80 -8.87
CA THR A 177 -12.97 -9.24 -8.53
C THR A 177 -12.18 -9.65 -7.29
N LEU A 178 -11.33 -8.75 -6.77
CA LEU A 178 -10.55 -8.91 -5.54
C LEU A 178 -11.18 -8.23 -4.30
N ASN A 179 -12.44 -7.79 -4.34
CA ASN A 179 -13.04 -7.19 -3.14
C ASN A 179 -13.15 -8.22 -1.98
N GLY A 180 -12.69 -7.80 -0.81
CA GLY A 180 -12.16 -8.61 0.29
C GLY A 180 -13.09 -9.62 0.99
N ASP A 181 -14.40 -9.61 0.71
CA ASP A 181 -15.33 -10.54 1.36
C ASP A 181 -15.28 -11.97 0.79
N HIS A 182 -14.69 -12.17 -0.40
CA HIS A 182 -14.51 -13.51 -0.99
C HIS A 182 -13.06 -14.02 -0.98
N LEU A 183 -12.06 -13.16 -0.80
CA LEU A 183 -10.66 -13.56 -0.93
C LEU A 183 -10.19 -14.48 0.19
N THR A 184 -10.58 -14.26 1.44
CA THR A 184 -10.14 -15.11 2.56
C THR A 184 -10.51 -16.59 2.38
N LYS A 185 -11.66 -16.86 1.74
CA LYS A 185 -12.09 -18.22 1.38
C LYS A 185 -11.23 -18.87 0.30
N ILE A 186 -10.60 -18.06 -0.57
CA ILE A 186 -9.74 -18.50 -1.67
C ILE A 186 -8.28 -18.52 -1.24
N THR A 187 -7.85 -17.62 -0.36
CA THR A 187 -6.44 -17.41 -0.01
C THR A 187 -5.97 -18.33 1.10
N GLN A 188 -6.83 -18.68 2.05
CA GLN A 188 -6.52 -19.53 3.21
C GLN A 188 -5.18 -19.14 3.87
N PRO A 189 -5.02 -17.89 4.35
CA PRO A 189 -3.84 -17.51 5.12
C PRO A 189 -3.72 -18.38 6.40
N PRO A 190 -2.52 -18.57 6.96
CA PRO A 190 -2.32 -19.32 8.20
C PRO A 190 -3.20 -18.81 9.35
N GLU A 191 -3.83 -19.72 10.11
CA GLU A 191 -4.71 -19.38 11.24
C GLU A 191 -3.96 -18.75 12.43
N THR A 192 -2.62 -18.83 12.43
CA THR A 192 -1.73 -18.26 13.45
C THR A 192 -1.57 -16.74 13.35
N LEU A 193 -2.09 -16.11 12.28
CA LEU A 193 -1.92 -14.68 11.97
C LEU A 193 -2.99 -13.76 12.54
#